data_AF-A0A3D0MBM3-F1
#
_entry.id   AF-A0A3D0MBM3-F1
#
_cell.length_a   1.000
_cell.length_b   1.000
_cell.length_c   1.000
_cell.angle_alpha   90.00
_cell.angle_beta   90.00
_cell.angle_gamma   90.00
#
_symmetry.space_group_name_H-M   'P 1'
#
loop_
_entity.id
_entity.type
_entity.pdbx_description
1 polymer ?
#
loop_
_entity_poly.entity_id
_entity_poly.type
_entity_poly.pdbx_seq_one_letter_code
_entity_poly.pdbx_strand_id
1 'polypeptide(L)'
;MLRQKGILFHVDAVQALGKIPIDVSAQHIDLLSLSSHKVYGPKGVGALYVREGVDLPSYIDGGGQERGMRAGTENVPGIVGFGKAVELATMDLDKEAERESALRDRLIDGILNQIPDAVLNGPRFDRL
;
A
#
# COMPACT_ATOMS: atom_id res chain seq x y z
N MET A 1 -11.12 10.53 14.61
CA MET A 1 -10.47 10.88 15.90
C MET A 1 -9.31 11.87 15.72
N LEU A 2 -8.32 11.61 14.84
CA LEU A 2 -7.13 12.47 14.68
C LEU A 2 -7.44 13.84 14.06
N ARG A 3 -8.24 13.84 12.99
CA ARG A 3 -8.61 15.07 12.25
C ARG A 3 -9.30 16.14 13.13
N GLN A 4 -10.14 15.72 14.06
CA GLN A 4 -10.81 16.62 15.02
C GLN A 4 -9.83 17.31 15.98
N LYS A 5 -8.62 16.76 16.13
CA LYS A 5 -7.55 17.29 16.97
C LYS A 5 -6.46 18.01 16.16
N GLY A 6 -6.66 18.17 14.84
CA GLY A 6 -5.65 18.75 13.95
C GLY A 6 -4.37 17.91 13.79
N ILE A 7 -4.44 16.60 14.07
CA ILE A 7 -3.29 15.69 13.96
C ILE A 7 -3.33 14.99 12.61
N LEU A 8 -2.20 15.01 11.88
CA LEU A 8 -2.05 14.31 10.61
C LEU A 8 -2.01 12.80 10.80
N PHE A 9 -2.68 12.08 9.90
CA PHE A 9 -2.71 10.62 9.85
C PHE A 9 -1.96 10.10 8.62
N HIS A 10 -0.79 9.50 8.87
CA HIS A 10 -0.01 8.79 7.86
C HIS A 10 -0.28 7.28 7.95
N VAL A 11 -0.43 6.65 6.79
CA VAL A 11 -0.59 5.21 6.64
C VAL A 11 0.48 4.67 5.69
N ASP A 12 1.20 3.66 6.14
CA ASP A 12 2.02 2.83 5.25
C ASP A 12 1.13 1.74 4.62
N ALA A 13 0.84 1.88 3.33
CA ALA A 13 0.05 0.93 2.55
C ALA A 13 0.89 0.11 1.57
N VAL A 14 2.21 0.02 1.78
CA VAL A 14 3.14 -0.75 0.94
C VAL A 14 2.70 -2.21 0.77
N GLN A 15 2.10 -2.81 1.80
CA GLN A 15 1.59 -4.19 1.76
C GLN A 15 0.09 -4.30 1.47
N ALA A 16 -0.65 -3.19 1.54
CA ALA A 16 -2.10 -3.12 1.38
C ALA A 16 -2.51 -2.80 -0.07
N LEU A 17 -1.71 -2.00 -0.78
CA LEU A 17 -1.94 -1.63 -2.17
C LEU A 17 -2.12 -2.89 -3.03
N GLY A 18 -3.18 -2.92 -3.84
CA GLY A 18 -3.47 -4.04 -4.73
C GLY A 18 -3.94 -5.31 -4.03
N LYS A 19 -4.28 -5.26 -2.73
CA LYS A 19 -4.80 -6.40 -1.98
C LYS A 19 -6.12 -6.08 -1.27
N ILE A 20 -6.15 -4.95 -0.56
CA ILE A 20 -7.38 -4.45 0.08
C ILE A 20 -7.82 -3.13 -0.55
N PRO A 21 -9.13 -2.81 -0.52
CA PRO A 21 -9.62 -1.50 -0.91
C PRO A 21 -8.99 -0.38 -0.07
N ILE A 22 -8.56 0.68 -0.75
CA ILE A 22 -8.03 1.90 -0.11
C ILE A 22 -8.82 3.09 -0.63
N ASP A 23 -9.40 3.85 0.29
CA ASP A 23 -10.10 5.10 0.02
C ASP A 23 -9.61 6.14 1.02
N VAL A 24 -8.72 7.02 0.56
CA VAL A 24 -8.09 8.05 1.38
C VAL A 24 -9.11 9.04 1.98
N SER A 25 -10.26 9.24 1.34
CA SER A 25 -11.30 10.13 1.82
C SER A 25 -12.13 9.46 2.91
N ALA A 26 -12.67 8.27 2.62
CA ALA A 26 -13.50 7.50 3.54
C ALA A 26 -12.71 7.03 4.77
N GLN A 27 -11.43 6.72 4.61
CA GLN A 27 -10.53 6.30 5.68
C GLN A 27 -9.85 7.49 6.39
N HIS A 28 -10.10 8.72 5.93
CA HIS A 28 -9.54 9.96 6.50
C HIS A 28 -8.01 9.98 6.58
N ILE A 29 -7.36 9.47 5.54
CA ILE A 29 -5.91 9.38 5.43
C ILE A 29 -5.37 10.72 4.91
N ASP A 30 -4.41 11.29 5.62
CA ASP A 30 -3.79 12.56 5.23
C ASP A 30 -2.55 12.32 4.36
N LEU A 31 -1.81 11.25 4.65
CA LEU A 31 -0.61 10.83 3.94
C LEU A 31 -0.63 9.31 3.73
N LEU A 32 -0.31 8.82 2.53
CA LEU A 32 -0.29 7.38 2.22
C LEU A 32 0.98 7.00 1.46
N SER A 33 1.77 6.07 2.00
CA SER A 33 2.95 5.53 1.33
C SER A 33 2.63 4.30 0.49
N LEU A 34 3.14 4.29 -0.75
CA LEU A 34 2.89 3.26 -1.75
C LEU A 34 4.21 2.81 -2.40
N SER A 35 4.30 1.53 -2.76
CA SER A 35 5.50 0.97 -3.40
C SER A 35 5.15 0.02 -4.54
N SER A 36 5.78 0.25 -5.69
CA SER A 36 5.49 -0.45 -6.93
C SER A 36 5.84 -1.95 -6.91
N HIS A 37 7.03 -2.29 -6.40
CA HIS A 37 7.51 -3.68 -6.42
C HIS A 37 6.79 -4.63 -5.46
N LYS A 38 5.81 -4.14 -4.69
CA LYS A 38 4.93 -4.96 -3.85
C LYS A 38 3.61 -5.30 -4.56
N VAL A 39 3.35 -4.67 -5.70
CA VAL A 39 2.23 -4.95 -6.60
C VAL A 39 2.72 -5.36 -7.99
N TYR A 40 3.83 -6.11 -8.03
CA TYR A 40 4.44 -6.63 -9.26
C TYR A 40 4.98 -5.58 -10.24
N GLY A 41 5.06 -4.31 -9.82
CA GLY A 41 5.65 -3.25 -10.62
C GLY A 41 7.18 -3.14 -10.50
N PRO A 42 7.81 -2.20 -11.23
CA PRO A 42 9.25 -1.99 -11.21
C PRO A 42 9.79 -1.60 -9.82
N LYS A 43 11.03 -2.01 -9.53
CA LYS A 43 11.78 -1.57 -8.33
C LYS A 43 12.27 -0.12 -8.49
N GLY A 44 12.52 0.55 -7.37
CA GLY A 44 13.05 1.92 -7.36
C GLY A 44 12.01 3.01 -7.64
N VAL A 45 10.72 2.66 -7.59
CA VAL A 45 9.61 3.62 -7.73
C VAL A 45 8.52 3.32 -6.70
N GLY A 46 7.93 4.39 -6.18
CA GLY A 46 6.83 4.41 -5.23
C GLY A 46 6.12 5.76 -5.32
N ALA A 47 5.15 5.98 -4.44
CA ALA A 47 4.44 7.25 -4.36
C ALA A 47 4.11 7.60 -2.91
N LEU A 48 3.98 8.90 -2.65
CA LEU A 48 3.37 9.45 -1.45
C LEU A 48 2.12 10.21 -1.88
N TYR A 49 0.95 9.74 -1.47
CA TYR A 49 -0.24 10.57 -1.51
C TYR A 49 -0.13 11.61 -0.40
N VAL A 50 -0.40 12.86 -0.74
CA VAL A 50 -0.50 13.98 0.18
C VAL A 50 -1.86 14.61 -0.02
N ARG A 51 -2.69 14.62 1.03
CA ARG A 51 -4.00 15.28 0.98
C ARG A 51 -3.80 16.78 0.70
N GLU A 52 -4.66 17.33 -0.14
CA GLU A 52 -4.72 18.77 -0.38
C GLU A 52 -4.82 19.56 0.94
N GLY A 53 -4.08 20.67 1.01
CA GLY A 53 -3.96 21.51 2.20
C GLY A 53 -2.97 21.02 3.26
N VAL A 54 -2.32 19.86 3.06
CA VAL A 54 -1.17 19.43 3.87
C VAL A 54 0.10 19.96 3.21
N ASP A 55 0.82 20.81 3.93
CA ASP A 55 2.13 21.31 3.51
C ASP A 55 3.23 20.42 4.09
N LEU A 56 4.10 19.92 3.22
CA LEU A 56 5.24 19.08 3.59
C LEU A 56 6.53 19.70 3.06
N PRO A 57 7.57 19.85 3.90
CA PRO A 57 8.86 20.27 3.43
C PRO A 57 9.47 19.20 2.51
N SER A 58 10.24 19.64 1.51
CA SER A 58 11.01 18.71 0.69
C SER A 58 12.08 18.02 1.54
N TYR A 59 12.22 16.71 1.35
CA TYR A 59 13.36 15.96 1.89
C TYR A 59 14.57 15.97 0.93
N ILE A 60 14.31 16.12 -0.37
CA ILE A 60 15.34 16.17 -1.41
C ILE A 60 15.24 17.52 -2.11
N ASP A 61 16.17 18.41 -1.82
CA ASP A 61 16.20 19.75 -2.40
C ASP A 61 16.73 19.74 -3.84
N GLY A 62 16.27 20.69 -4.66
CA GLY A 62 16.70 20.83 -6.05
C GLY A 62 15.68 21.55 -6.95
N GLY A 63 15.54 21.08 -8.19
CA GLY A 63 14.85 21.79 -9.29
C GLY A 63 13.32 21.88 -9.23
N GLY A 64 12.70 21.62 -8.08
CA GLY A 64 11.25 21.81 -7.90
C GLY A 64 10.34 20.74 -8.55
N GLN A 65 10.89 19.59 -8.96
CA GLN A 65 10.09 18.43 -9.42
C GLN A 65 9.07 18.00 -8.37
N GLU A 66 8.05 17.23 -8.79
CA GLU A 66 6.99 16.71 -7.90
C GLU A 66 6.35 17.82 -7.04
N ARG A 67 6.03 18.97 -7.67
CA ARG A 67 5.44 20.16 -7.02
C ARG A 67 6.34 20.76 -5.92
N GLY A 68 7.64 20.57 -6.01
CA GLY A 68 8.61 21.00 -5.01
C GLY A 68 8.72 20.08 -3.79
N MET A 69 8.00 18.94 -3.76
CA MET A 69 8.02 18.04 -2.60
C MET A 69 9.17 17.02 -2.65
N ARG A 70 9.71 16.73 -3.85
CA ARG A 70 10.82 15.80 -4.03
C ARG A 70 11.56 16.13 -5.33
N ALA A 71 12.77 16.68 -5.22
CA ALA A 71 13.56 17.03 -6.38
C ALA A 71 14.19 15.80 -7.09
N GLY A 72 14.65 16.05 -8.31
CA GLY A 72 15.33 15.09 -9.16
C GLY A 72 14.45 14.62 -10.31
N THR A 73 15.05 14.47 -11.50
CA THR A 73 14.35 14.06 -12.72
C THR A 73 13.52 12.80 -12.50
N GLU A 74 12.28 12.85 -12.97
CA GLU A 74 11.29 11.81 -12.78
C GLU A 74 11.68 10.55 -13.55
N ASN A 75 11.61 9.40 -12.88
CA ASN A 75 11.79 8.10 -13.53
C ASN A 75 10.52 7.72 -14.29
N VAL A 76 10.28 8.39 -15.43
CA VAL A 76 9.05 8.23 -16.24
C VAL A 76 8.75 6.75 -16.57
N PRO A 77 9.70 5.92 -17.04
CA PRO A 77 9.43 4.50 -17.28
C PRO A 77 9.00 3.75 -16.02
N GLY A 78 9.63 4.04 -14.88
CA GLY A 78 9.26 3.48 -13.60
C GLY A 78 7.85 3.88 -13.17
N ILE A 79 7.50 5.16 -13.32
CA ILE A 79 6.19 5.71 -12.97
C ILE A 79 5.09 5.10 -13.84
N VAL A 80 5.31 5.00 -15.16
CA VAL A 80 4.36 4.35 -16.08
C VAL A 80 4.18 2.87 -15.74
N GLY A 81 5.28 2.16 -15.48
CA GLY A 81 5.23 0.76 -15.07
C GLY A 81 4.50 0.57 -13.73
N PHE A 82 4.68 1.50 -12.79
CA PHE A 82 3.95 1.48 -11.53
C PHE A 82 2.45 1.72 -11.73
N GLY A 83 2.07 2.71 -12.55
CA GLY A 83 0.66 2.97 -12.89
C GLY A 83 -0.03 1.74 -13.48
N LYS A 84 0.63 1.05 -14.42
CA LYS A 84 0.09 -0.18 -15.01
C LYS A 84 -0.01 -1.32 -14.00
N ALA A 85 0.99 -1.46 -13.13
CA ALA A 85 0.97 -2.48 -12.08
C ALA A 85 -0.20 -2.28 -11.11
N VAL A 86 -0.48 -1.03 -10.71
CA VAL A 86 -1.63 -0.70 -9.87
C VAL A 86 -2.95 -0.98 -10.59
N GLU A 87 -3.08 -0.57 -11.85
CA GLU A 87 -4.28 -0.85 -12.66
C GLU A 87 -4.59 -2.37 -12.70
N LEU A 88 -3.58 -3.20 -12.96
CA LEU A 88 -3.74 -4.66 -13.00
C LEU A 88 -4.03 -5.24 -11.61
N ALA A 89 -3.30 -4.82 -10.58
CA ALA A 89 -3.46 -5.32 -9.22
C ALA A 89 -4.80 -4.93 -8.59
N THR A 90 -5.46 -3.88 -9.08
CA THR A 90 -6.75 -3.39 -8.54
C THR A 90 -7.95 -3.81 -9.37
N MET A 91 -7.76 -4.47 -10.52
CA MET A 91 -8.83 -4.84 -11.45
C MET A 91 -9.83 -5.84 -10.85
N ASP A 92 -9.32 -6.85 -10.14
CA ASP A 92 -10.11 -7.98 -9.60
C ASP A 92 -9.77 -8.25 -8.12
N LEU A 93 -9.74 -7.20 -7.29
CA LEU A 93 -9.33 -7.31 -5.87
C LEU A 93 -10.09 -8.41 -5.11
N ASP A 94 -11.42 -8.46 -5.25
CA ASP A 94 -12.25 -9.41 -4.51
C ASP A 94 -11.95 -10.87 -4.90
N LYS A 95 -11.68 -11.12 -6.18
CA LYS A 95 -11.38 -12.45 -6.70
C LYS A 95 -10.00 -12.92 -6.27
N GLU A 96 -8.99 -12.03 -6.33
CA GLU A 96 -7.67 -12.36 -5.80
C GLU A 96 -7.70 -12.54 -4.29
N ALA A 97 -8.49 -11.73 -3.59
CA ALA A 97 -8.70 -11.86 -2.16
C ALA A 97 -9.28 -13.23 -1.76
N GLU A 98 -10.30 -13.69 -2.49
CA GLU A 98 -10.89 -15.02 -2.31
C GLU A 98 -9.87 -16.13 -2.59
N ARG A 99 -9.16 -16.04 -3.72
CA ARG A 99 -8.15 -17.03 -4.13
C ARG A 99 -7.02 -17.15 -3.11
N GLU A 100 -6.48 -16.02 -2.67
CA GLU A 100 -5.37 -15.98 -1.71
C GLU A 100 -5.81 -16.45 -0.33
N SER A 101 -7.00 -16.07 0.13
CA SER A 101 -7.56 -16.53 1.40
C SER A 101 -7.73 -18.04 1.43
N ALA A 102 -8.25 -18.64 0.36
CA ALA A 102 -8.42 -20.09 0.27
C ALA A 102 -7.08 -20.84 0.34
N LEU A 103 -6.04 -20.33 -0.33
CA LEU A 103 -4.70 -20.90 -0.28
C LEU A 103 -4.06 -20.76 1.09
N ARG A 104 -4.19 -19.58 1.71
CA ARG A 104 -3.69 -19.29 3.05
C ARG A 104 -4.34 -20.22 4.07
N ASP A 105 -5.66 -20.36 4.05
CA ASP A 105 -6.39 -21.15 5.04
C ASP A 105 -6.05 -22.63 4.91
N ARG A 106 -5.94 -23.14 3.67
CA ARG A 106 -5.44 -24.50 3.41
C ARG A 106 -4.04 -24.73 3.99
N LEU A 107 -3.13 -23.75 3.85
CA LEU A 107 -1.78 -23.85 4.40
C LEU A 107 -1.80 -23.85 5.93
N ILE A 108 -2.55 -22.91 6.54
CA ILE A 108 -2.69 -22.79 7.99
C ILE A 108 -3.24 -24.09 8.58
N ASP A 109 -4.33 -24.60 8.02
CA ASP A 109 -4.97 -25.83 8.51
C ASP A 109 -4.07 -27.05 8.29
N GLY A 110 -3.36 -27.11 7.17
CA GLY A 110 -2.37 -28.14 6.91
C GLY A 110 -1.28 -28.18 7.99
N ILE A 111 -0.76 -27.01 8.39
CA ILE A 111 0.29 -26.89 9.40
C ILE A 111 -0.24 -27.22 10.79
N LEU A 112 -1.32 -26.56 11.22
CA LEU A 112 -1.83 -26.69 12.59
C LEU A 112 -2.35 -28.10 12.90
N ASN A 113 -2.84 -28.82 11.89
CA ASN A 113 -3.32 -30.19 12.08
C ASN A 113 -2.19 -31.23 12.12
N GLN A 114 -1.00 -30.93 11.59
CA GLN A 114 0.09 -31.90 11.41
C GLN A 114 1.29 -31.67 12.32
N ILE A 115 1.51 -30.43 12.77
CA ILE A 115 2.68 -30.05 13.56
C ILE A 115 2.22 -29.75 14.99
N PRO A 116 2.51 -30.63 15.96
CA PRO A 116 2.25 -30.35 17.37
C PRO A 116 2.92 -29.04 17.80
N ASP A 117 2.26 -28.29 18.68
CA ASP A 117 2.72 -27.02 19.24
C ASP A 117 2.87 -25.84 18.25
N ALA A 118 2.46 -26.01 16.98
CA ALA A 118 2.41 -24.89 16.05
C ALA A 118 1.32 -23.89 16.45
N VAL A 119 1.65 -22.60 16.39
CA VAL A 119 0.73 -21.50 16.74
C VAL A 119 0.67 -20.50 15.59
N LEU A 120 -0.54 -20.05 15.28
CA LEU A 120 -0.74 -18.93 14.35
C LEU A 120 -0.54 -17.60 15.07
N ASN A 121 0.33 -16.75 14.53
CA ASN A 121 0.49 -15.39 15.00
C ASN A 121 -0.43 -14.42 14.21
N GLY A 122 -1.09 -13.52 14.93
CA GLY A 122 -2.06 -12.57 14.37
C GLY A 122 -3.47 -13.13 14.25
N PRO A 123 -4.45 -12.28 13.90
CA PRO A 123 -5.85 -12.68 13.75
C PRO A 123 -5.99 -13.68 12.61
N ARG A 124 -6.92 -14.62 12.71
CA ARG A 124 -7.17 -15.60 11.64
C ARG A 124 -8.03 -15.01 10.52
N PHE A 125 -9.00 -14.18 10.89
CA PHE A 125 -9.98 -13.55 10.01
C PHE A 125 -9.69 -12.06 9.83
N ASP A 126 -10.44 -11.39 8.96
CA ASP A 126 -10.32 -9.96 8.65
C ASP A 126 -8.91 -9.54 8.20
N ARG A 127 -8.27 -10.42 7.44
CA ARG A 127 -6.96 -10.20 6.81
C ARG A 127 -6.93 -10.85 5.43
N LEU A 128 -6.03 -10.35 4.59
CA LEU A 128 -5.56 -11.03 3.39
C LEU A 128 -4.20 -11.65 3.63
#